data_AF-A0A1E4U0S2-F1
#
_entry.id   AF-A0A1E4U0S2-F1
#
_cell.length_a   1.000
_cell.length_b   1.000
_cell.length_c   1.000
_cell.angle_alpha   90.00
_cell.angle_beta   90.00
_cell.angle_gamma   90.00
#
_symmetry.space_group_name_H-M   'P 1'
#
loop_
_entity.id
_entity.type
_entity.pdbx_description
1 polymer ?
#
loop_
_entity_poly.entity_id
_entity_poly.type
_entity_poly.pdbx_seq_one_letter_code
_entity_poly.pdbx_strand_id
1 'polypeptide(L)'
;MVSYSSQTVAQLKELLKQKGLSAAGVKSDLIARLEESDQQEQSKADSLVPEATEEKIVDKEEEQQEQQEDKDNEKELKPVYNETLQDSSKEGKIDSSNVSNDKKDETKNGGDEADGVSKEELQNLTPEEKKQKAIELLIKKIERAKKFGEERLAETHEKELKRVEKFGLELSSDLARELGFGKPLPSAGKNFKRKFNN
;
A
#
# COMPACT_ATOMS: atom_id res chain seq x y z
N MET A 1 -28.08 -3.40 -11.45
CA MET A 1 -27.15 -4.27 -10.69
C MET A 1 -26.09 -3.40 -10.06
N VAL A 2 -25.80 -3.59 -8.78
CA VAL A 2 -24.70 -2.90 -8.09
C VAL A 2 -23.40 -3.63 -8.43
N SER A 3 -22.34 -2.90 -8.81
CA SER A 3 -21.04 -3.52 -9.07
C SER A 3 -20.22 -3.57 -7.78
N TYR A 4 -19.88 -4.78 -7.32
CA TYR A 4 -19.16 -5.02 -6.07
C TYR A 4 -17.62 -5.00 -6.24
N SER A 5 -17.10 -4.99 -7.47
CA SER A 5 -15.66 -5.08 -7.77
C SER A 5 -14.82 -3.94 -7.19
N SER A 6 -15.39 -2.74 -7.05
CA SER A 6 -14.73 -1.55 -6.49
C SER A 6 -14.60 -1.58 -4.95
N GLN A 7 -15.32 -2.49 -4.27
CA GLN A 7 -15.29 -2.57 -2.82
C GLN A 7 -14.09 -3.37 -2.31
N THR A 8 -13.67 -3.12 -1.07
CA THR A 8 -12.61 -3.89 -0.41
C THR A 8 -13.15 -5.22 0.14
N VAL A 9 -12.26 -6.18 0.40
CA VAL A 9 -12.64 -7.47 1.00
C VAL A 9 -13.37 -7.29 2.33
N ALA A 10 -12.97 -6.30 3.14
CA ALA A 10 -13.63 -6.01 4.41
C ALA A 10 -15.10 -5.58 4.21
N GLN A 11 -15.34 -4.64 3.29
CA GLN A 11 -16.68 -4.17 2.93
C GLN A 11 -17.55 -5.29 2.35
N LEU A 12 -16.99 -6.13 1.47
CA LEU A 12 -17.70 -7.27 0.90
C LEU A 12 -18.12 -8.29 1.98
N LYS A 13 -17.24 -8.55 2.95
CA LYS A 13 -17.55 -9.44 4.09
C LYS A 13 -18.63 -8.86 4.99
N GLU A 14 -18.64 -7.55 5.17
CA GLU A 14 -19.67 -6.86 5.95
C GLU A 14 -21.04 -6.98 5.27
N LEU A 15 -21.13 -6.71 3.96
CA LEU A 15 -22.35 -6.90 3.18
C LEU A 15 -22.85 -8.35 3.21
N LEU A 16 -21.94 -9.33 3.08
CA LEU A 16 -22.30 -10.74 3.18
C LEU A 16 -22.87 -11.08 4.57
N LYS A 17 -22.26 -10.56 5.65
CA LYS A 17 -22.79 -10.75 7.01
C LYS A 17 -24.17 -10.12 7.19
N GLN A 18 -24.39 -8.91 6.66
CA GLN A 18 -25.69 -8.24 6.69
C GLN A 18 -26.77 -9.06 5.96
N LYS A 19 -26.41 -9.73 4.86
CA LYS A 19 -27.28 -10.65 4.12
C LYS A 19 -27.35 -12.08 4.69
N GLY A 20 -26.66 -12.36 5.79
CA GLY A 20 -26.61 -13.71 6.39
C GLY A 20 -25.86 -14.75 5.55
N LEU A 21 -25.01 -14.32 4.62
CA LEU A 21 -24.22 -15.17 3.73
C LEU A 21 -22.80 -15.40 4.28
N SER A 22 -22.17 -16.50 3.84
CA SER A 22 -20.82 -16.86 4.29
C SER A 22 -19.76 -15.85 3.80
N ALA A 23 -18.97 -15.34 4.75
CA ALA A 23 -17.87 -14.39 4.52
C ALA A 23 -16.50 -15.08 4.28
N ALA A 24 -16.49 -16.38 3.99
CA ALA A 24 -15.30 -17.15 3.66
C ALA A 24 -15.02 -17.17 2.14
N GLY A 25 -13.74 -17.19 1.78
CA GLY A 25 -13.25 -17.23 0.38
C GLY A 25 -12.36 -16.06 -0.01
N VAL A 26 -11.94 -16.06 -1.28
CA VAL A 26 -11.19 -14.94 -1.89
C VAL A 26 -12.14 -13.86 -2.40
N LYS A 27 -11.62 -12.66 -2.76
CA LYS A 27 -12.45 -11.50 -3.13
C LYS A 27 -13.46 -11.80 -4.24
N SER A 28 -13.07 -12.56 -5.26
CA SER A 28 -13.94 -12.97 -6.36
C SER A 28 -15.13 -13.79 -5.87
N ASP A 29 -14.92 -14.73 -4.94
CA ASP A 29 -15.98 -15.58 -4.41
C ASP A 29 -16.99 -14.78 -3.60
N LEU A 30 -16.51 -13.77 -2.86
CA LEU A 30 -17.36 -12.87 -2.10
C LEU A 30 -18.25 -12.03 -3.02
N ILE A 31 -17.68 -11.53 -4.13
CA ILE A 31 -18.41 -10.76 -5.15
C ILE A 31 -19.47 -11.66 -5.80
N ALA A 32 -19.08 -12.85 -6.29
CA ALA A 32 -19.99 -13.78 -6.94
C ALA A 32 -21.18 -14.13 -6.03
N ARG A 33 -20.93 -14.39 -4.74
CA ARG A 33 -21.99 -14.70 -3.78
C ARG A 33 -22.97 -13.55 -3.54
N LEU A 34 -22.49 -12.29 -3.55
CA LEU A 34 -23.36 -11.12 -3.45
C LEU A 34 -24.20 -10.94 -4.73
N GLU A 35 -23.60 -11.12 -5.90
CA GLU A 35 -24.29 -11.01 -7.19
C GLU A 35 -25.34 -12.12 -7.38
N GLU A 36 -25.02 -13.36 -6.99
CA GLU A 36 -25.97 -14.48 -6.99
C GLU A 36 -27.16 -14.20 -6.08
N SER A 37 -26.92 -13.67 -4.88
CA SER A 37 -27.99 -13.29 -3.94
C SER A 37 -28.89 -12.20 -4.53
N ASP A 38 -28.32 -11.18 -5.17
CA ASP A 38 -29.10 -10.11 -5.81
C ASP A 38 -29.93 -10.63 -6.99
N GLN A 39 -29.38 -11.55 -7.78
CA GLN A 39 -30.10 -12.21 -8.88
C GLN A 39 -31.23 -13.10 -8.36
N GLN A 40 -31.01 -13.80 -7.24
CA GLN A 40 -32.05 -14.59 -6.56
C GLN A 40 -33.16 -13.71 -5.97
N GLU A 41 -32.83 -12.55 -5.41
CA GLU A 41 -33.82 -11.57 -4.95
C GLU A 41 -34.65 -10.99 -6.11
N GLN A 42 -34.00 -10.66 -7.24
CA GLN A 42 -34.68 -10.15 -8.43
C GLN A 42 -35.62 -11.19 -9.06
N SER A 43 -35.22 -12.46 -9.09
CA SER A 43 -36.06 -13.54 -9.65
C SER A 43 -37.19 -13.98 -8.70
N LYS A 44 -37.03 -13.83 -7.38
CA LYS A 44 -38.14 -14.03 -6.41
C LYS A 44 -39.19 -12.93 -6.47
N ALA A 45 -38.80 -11.69 -6.78
CA ALA A 45 -39.73 -10.57 -6.87
C ALA A 45 -40.70 -10.67 -8.08
N ASP A 46 -40.33 -11.39 -9.14
CA ASP A 46 -41.13 -11.53 -10.37
C ASP A 46 -42.01 -12.80 -10.41
N SER A 47 -42.03 -13.62 -9.35
CA SER A 47 -42.81 -14.88 -9.30
C SER A 47 -43.77 -15.01 -8.11
N LEU A 48 -44.08 -13.92 -7.41
CA LEU A 48 -45.10 -13.91 -6.36
C LEU A 48 -46.48 -13.53 -6.91
N VAL A 49 -47.12 -14.46 -7.61
CA VAL A 49 -48.58 -14.63 -7.53
C VAL A 49 -48.84 -16.05 -7.04
N PRO A 50 -49.20 -16.21 -5.76
CA PRO A 50 -50.32 -17.08 -5.46
C PRO A 50 -51.29 -16.43 -4.47
N GLU A 51 -52.53 -16.37 -4.94
CA GLU A 51 -53.80 -16.66 -4.27
C GLU A 51 -53.82 -16.83 -2.74
N ALA A 52 -54.77 -16.12 -2.14
CA ALA A 52 -55.10 -16.06 -0.73
C ALA A 52 -55.34 -17.43 -0.06
N THR A 53 -54.91 -17.55 1.19
CA THR A 53 -55.71 -18.19 2.27
C THR A 53 -55.18 -17.78 3.65
N GLU A 54 -56.13 -17.55 4.55
CA GLU A 54 -56.04 -16.86 5.84
C GLU A 54 -55.56 -17.72 7.04
N GLU A 55 -55.34 -17.02 8.16
CA GLU A 55 -55.24 -17.45 9.58
C GLU A 55 -53.94 -18.21 10.00
N LYS A 56 -53.26 -17.97 11.14
CA LYS A 56 -53.71 -17.63 12.49
C LYS A 56 -52.51 -17.29 13.44
N ILE A 57 -52.57 -16.11 14.09
CA ILE A 57 -52.33 -15.74 15.53
C ILE A 57 -51.13 -16.32 16.35
N VAL A 58 -50.44 -15.42 17.10
CA VAL A 58 -50.15 -15.40 18.57
C VAL A 58 -48.67 -15.09 18.95
N ASP A 59 -48.51 -13.89 19.52
CA ASP A 59 -47.72 -13.44 20.69
C ASP A 59 -46.29 -13.94 20.96
N LYS A 60 -45.34 -12.99 21.09
CA LYS A 60 -44.72 -12.67 22.40
C LYS A 60 -43.98 -11.32 22.41
N GLU A 61 -44.22 -10.60 23.49
CA GLU A 61 -43.86 -9.21 23.83
C GLU A 61 -42.41 -9.01 24.31
N GLU A 62 -41.99 -7.72 24.29
CA GLU A 62 -41.08 -7.00 25.21
C GLU A 62 -39.56 -7.35 25.17
N GLU A 63 -38.58 -6.44 25.30
CA GLU A 63 -38.42 -5.08 25.86
C GLU A 63 -37.11 -4.50 25.26
N GLN A 64 -37.06 -3.29 24.71
CA GLN A 64 -36.65 -2.00 25.29
C GLN A 64 -35.19 -1.83 25.81
N GLN A 65 -34.71 -0.59 25.60
CA GLN A 65 -33.63 0.18 26.25
C GLN A 65 -32.20 0.06 25.71
N GLU A 66 -31.33 1.07 25.75
CA GLU A 66 -31.33 2.55 25.64
C GLU A 66 -29.94 2.98 26.15
N GLN A 67 -29.28 3.94 25.48
CA GLN A 67 -28.34 4.92 26.09
C GLN A 67 -27.00 4.34 26.66
N GLN A 68 -25.86 5.02 26.80
CA GLN A 68 -25.40 6.40 26.62
C GLN A 68 -23.85 6.43 26.69
N GLU A 69 -23.33 7.63 26.42
CA GLU A 69 -21.94 8.13 26.45
C GLU A 69 -21.20 8.00 27.80
N ASP A 70 -19.86 8.06 27.75
CA ASP A 70 -18.97 8.87 28.62
C ASP A 70 -17.52 8.71 28.10
N LYS A 71 -16.82 9.75 27.61
CA LYS A 71 -16.18 10.91 28.26
C LYS A 71 -14.87 10.61 29.02
N ASP A 72 -13.89 11.44 28.65
CA ASP A 72 -12.72 11.93 29.40
C ASP A 72 -11.56 10.96 29.72
N ASN A 73 -10.36 11.22 29.16
CA ASN A 73 -9.33 11.95 29.92
C ASN A 73 -8.10 12.33 29.08
N GLU A 74 -7.92 13.63 28.99
CA GLU A 74 -6.72 14.36 28.61
C GLU A 74 -5.62 14.15 29.67
N LYS A 75 -4.36 13.95 29.28
CA LYS A 75 -3.19 14.55 29.97
C LYS A 75 -1.88 14.37 29.22
N GLU A 76 -1.35 15.54 28.87
CA GLU A 76 0.00 15.88 28.47
C GLU A 76 1.07 15.25 29.36
N LEU A 77 2.21 14.87 28.78
CA LEU A 77 3.54 15.08 29.38
C LEU A 77 4.62 15.21 28.28
N LYS A 78 5.18 16.41 28.13
CA LYS A 78 6.51 16.68 27.54
C LYS A 78 7.58 16.57 28.64
N PRO A 79 8.82 16.20 28.29
CA PRO A 79 9.91 17.21 28.30
C PRO A 79 10.84 17.00 27.06
N VAL A 80 11.24 18.02 26.29
CA VAL A 80 12.22 19.11 26.55
C VAL A 80 13.63 18.59 26.87
N TYR A 81 14.61 19.17 26.13
CA TYR A 81 16.08 19.20 26.32
C TYR A 81 16.87 18.06 25.60
N ASN A 82 17.95 18.26 24.80
CA ASN A 82 18.86 19.39 24.57
C ASN A 82 19.36 19.51 23.12
N GLU A 83 19.71 20.74 22.81
CA GLU A 83 20.61 21.28 21.80
C GLU A 83 22.02 20.63 21.80
N THR A 84 22.58 20.34 20.63
CA THR A 84 24.05 20.42 20.41
C THR A 84 24.34 20.66 18.94
N LEU A 85 24.78 21.89 18.67
CA LEU A 85 25.44 22.35 17.45
C LEU A 85 26.90 21.87 17.45
N GLN A 86 27.38 21.36 16.31
CA GLN A 86 28.75 21.51 15.77
C GLN A 86 28.80 20.74 14.42
N ASP A 87 28.68 21.41 13.28
CA ASP A 87 29.75 22.12 12.56
C ASP A 87 30.97 21.23 12.26
N SER A 88 31.08 20.79 11.00
CA SER A 88 32.35 20.73 10.28
C SER A 88 32.09 20.50 8.79
N SER A 89 32.09 21.62 8.09
CA SER A 89 32.67 21.81 6.76
C SER A 89 33.78 20.80 6.39
N LYS A 90 33.70 20.21 5.19
CA LYS A 90 34.75 20.37 4.15
C LYS A 90 34.41 19.74 2.81
N GLU A 91 34.77 20.53 1.80
CA GLU A 91 34.74 20.35 0.37
C GLU A 91 35.62 19.19 -0.10
N GLY A 92 35.31 18.63 -1.27
CA GLY A 92 36.18 17.68 -1.95
C GLY A 92 35.65 17.25 -3.32
N LYS A 93 35.85 18.10 -4.33
CA LYS A 93 35.87 17.73 -5.74
C LYS A 93 36.77 16.51 -5.96
N ILE A 94 36.29 15.52 -6.70
CA ILE A 94 37.16 14.81 -7.64
C ILE A 94 36.40 14.42 -8.89
N ASP A 95 37.01 14.84 -9.98
CA ASP A 95 36.65 14.72 -11.36
C ASP A 95 37.06 13.35 -11.92
N SER A 96 36.56 13.06 -13.13
CA SER A 96 37.17 12.16 -14.13
C SER A 96 36.94 10.63 -14.04
N SER A 97 36.10 10.20 -14.99
CA SER A 97 36.35 9.15 -15.99
C SER A 97 36.78 7.74 -15.53
N ASN A 98 35.92 6.75 -15.79
CA ASN A 98 36.36 5.64 -16.64
C ASN A 98 35.17 4.91 -17.31
N VAL A 99 35.24 4.88 -18.64
CA VAL A 99 34.41 4.06 -19.54
C VAL A 99 35.03 2.67 -19.56
N SER A 100 34.24 1.62 -19.34
CA SER A 100 34.60 0.26 -19.78
C SER A 100 33.34 -0.59 -19.95
N ASN A 101 33.25 -1.13 -21.16
CA ASN A 101 32.27 -2.03 -21.72
C ASN A 101 32.18 -3.41 -21.03
N ASP A 102 31.06 -4.08 -21.32
CA ASP A 102 30.90 -5.53 -21.49
C ASP A 102 31.07 -6.46 -20.27
N LYS A 103 29.94 -6.98 -19.76
CA LYS A 103 29.42 -8.30 -20.16
C LYS A 103 28.13 -8.67 -19.43
N LYS A 104 27.25 -9.31 -20.19
CA LYS A 104 26.07 -10.06 -19.75
C LYS A 104 26.46 -11.08 -18.68
N ASP A 105 25.68 -11.14 -17.61
CA ASP A 105 25.48 -12.40 -16.90
C ASP A 105 24.03 -12.48 -16.43
N GLU A 106 23.37 -13.55 -16.89
CA GLU A 106 21.99 -13.91 -16.57
C GLU A 106 21.98 -14.56 -15.19
N THR A 107 21.25 -13.99 -14.24
CA THR A 107 20.75 -14.77 -13.10
C THR A 107 19.30 -14.41 -12.84
N LYS A 108 18.44 -15.36 -13.21
CA LYS A 108 17.04 -15.46 -12.84
C LYS A 108 16.93 -15.55 -11.31
N ASN A 109 16.07 -14.73 -10.72
CA ASN A 109 15.38 -15.11 -9.49
C ASN A 109 13.95 -14.55 -9.56
N GLY A 110 13.00 -15.47 -9.44
CA GLY A 110 11.58 -15.24 -9.57
C GLY A 110 10.97 -14.56 -8.35
N GLY A 111 9.90 -13.84 -8.63
CA GLY A 111 9.00 -13.18 -7.71
C GLY A 111 7.94 -12.48 -8.56
N ASP A 112 6.86 -13.21 -8.84
CA ASP A 112 5.67 -12.82 -9.59
C ASP A 112 5.08 -11.47 -9.12
N GLU A 113 4.88 -10.53 -10.05
CA GLU A 113 3.58 -10.18 -10.64
C GLU A 113 3.72 -8.93 -11.53
N ALA A 114 2.92 -8.90 -12.59
CA ALA A 114 3.13 -8.18 -13.82
C ALA A 114 3.13 -6.63 -13.73
N ASP A 115 4.21 -6.02 -14.23
CA ASP A 115 4.10 -5.03 -15.32
C ASP A 115 5.45 -5.00 -16.06
N GLY A 116 5.45 -5.60 -17.24
CA GLY A 116 6.64 -5.76 -18.08
C GLY A 116 7.02 -4.44 -18.76
N VAL A 117 7.72 -3.57 -18.04
CA VAL A 117 8.42 -2.44 -18.67
C VAL A 117 9.86 -2.87 -18.90
N SER A 118 10.25 -2.89 -20.17
CA SER A 118 11.60 -3.27 -20.59
C SER A 118 12.66 -2.42 -19.87
N LYS A 119 13.75 -3.05 -19.43
CA LYS A 119 14.89 -2.38 -18.76
C LYS A 119 15.53 -1.26 -19.61
N GLU A 120 15.20 -1.21 -20.90
CA GLU A 120 15.70 -0.28 -21.90
C GLU A 120 14.84 0.99 -22.00
N GLU A 121 13.52 0.92 -21.78
CA GLU A 121 12.65 2.12 -21.73
C GLU A 121 12.91 2.98 -20.49
N LEU A 122 13.29 2.38 -19.36
CA LEU A 122 13.58 3.10 -18.11
C LEU A 122 14.80 4.03 -18.20
N GLN A 123 15.72 3.75 -19.12
CA GLN A 123 16.95 4.53 -19.27
C GLN A 123 16.72 5.83 -20.06
N ASN A 124 15.76 5.84 -20.97
CA ASN A 124 15.46 6.96 -21.86
C ASN A 124 14.36 7.90 -21.37
N LEU A 125 13.76 7.66 -20.18
CA LEU A 125 12.81 8.63 -19.63
C LEU A 125 13.49 9.97 -19.38
N THR A 126 12.76 11.03 -19.75
CA THR A 126 13.14 12.40 -19.51
C THR A 126 13.30 12.63 -17.99
N PRO A 127 14.15 13.60 -17.58
CA PRO A 127 14.30 13.94 -16.17
C PRO A 127 12.98 14.31 -15.49
N GLU A 128 12.03 14.88 -16.23
CA GLU A 128 10.70 15.25 -15.72
C GLU A 128 9.82 14.03 -15.46
N GLU A 129 9.80 13.05 -16.37
CA GLU A 129 9.04 11.82 -16.14
C GLU A 129 9.63 11.01 -14.96
N LYS A 130 10.96 10.99 -14.82
CA LYS A 130 11.64 10.39 -13.66
C LYS A 130 11.23 11.07 -12.36
N LYS A 131 11.15 12.41 -12.35
CA LYS A 131 10.67 13.21 -11.22
C LYS A 131 9.20 12.89 -10.90
N GLN A 132 8.33 12.80 -11.89
CA GLN A 132 6.91 12.50 -11.69
C GLN A 132 6.69 11.11 -11.08
N LYS A 133 7.36 10.08 -11.61
CA LYS A 133 7.29 8.72 -11.05
C LYS A 133 7.75 8.68 -9.59
N ALA A 134 8.78 9.45 -9.25
CA ALA A 134 9.25 9.58 -7.87
C ALA A 134 8.24 10.27 -6.95
N ILE A 135 7.61 11.35 -7.42
CA ILE A 135 6.55 12.06 -6.69
C ILE A 135 5.36 11.13 -6.42
N GLU A 136 4.90 10.40 -7.45
CA GLU A 136 3.77 9.46 -7.32
C GLU A 136 4.05 8.37 -6.29
N LEU A 137 5.24 7.77 -6.32
CA LEU A 137 5.64 6.75 -5.36
C LEU A 137 5.70 7.29 -3.93
N LEU A 138 6.26 8.49 -3.74
CA LEU A 138 6.33 9.13 -2.42
C LEU A 138 4.94 9.45 -1.86
N ILE A 139 4.01 9.94 -2.69
CA ILE A 139 2.62 10.19 -2.26
C ILE A 139 1.98 8.89 -1.76
N LYS A 140 2.09 7.80 -2.53
CA LYS A 140 1.57 6.48 -2.12
C LYS A 140 2.17 6.00 -0.80
N LYS A 141 3.48 6.19 -0.60
CA LYS A 141 4.16 5.84 0.66
C LYS A 141 3.69 6.69 1.83
N ILE A 142 3.49 7.99 1.64
CA ILE A 142 2.96 8.89 2.67
C ILE A 142 1.54 8.47 3.06
N GLU A 143 0.67 8.22 2.09
CA GLU A 143 -0.71 7.78 2.36
C GLU A 143 -0.73 6.45 3.12
N ARG A 144 0.13 5.51 2.72
CA ARG A 144 0.28 4.23 3.41
C ARG A 144 0.77 4.46 4.84
N ALA A 145 1.89 5.15 5.02
CA ALA A 145 2.45 5.42 6.33
C ALA A 145 1.42 6.09 7.26
N LYS A 146 0.65 7.06 6.76
CA LYS A 146 -0.45 7.70 7.52
C LYS A 146 -1.55 6.72 7.90
N LYS A 147 -1.96 5.84 6.98
CA LYS A 147 -2.97 4.80 7.25
C LYS A 147 -2.51 3.78 8.29
N PHE A 148 -1.21 3.47 8.34
CA PHE A 148 -0.63 2.49 9.25
C PHE A 148 -0.06 3.11 10.54
N GLY A 149 -0.15 4.43 10.73
CA GLY A 149 0.38 5.12 11.92
C GLY A 149 1.91 5.23 11.96
N GLU A 150 2.58 5.09 10.81
CA GLU A 150 4.04 5.20 10.69
C GLU A 150 4.46 6.67 10.49
N GLU A 151 4.18 7.52 11.49
CA GLU A 151 4.39 8.98 11.41
C GLU A 151 5.82 9.37 11.04
N ARG A 152 6.82 8.67 11.62
CA ARG A 152 8.24 8.92 11.31
C ARG A 152 8.55 8.69 9.83
N LEU A 153 8.01 7.62 9.24
CA LEU A 153 8.22 7.31 7.83
C LEU A 153 7.48 8.32 6.94
N ALA A 154 6.25 8.68 7.31
CA ALA A 154 5.50 9.72 6.62
C ALA A 154 6.27 11.04 6.56
N GLU A 155 6.84 11.50 7.68
CA GLU A 155 7.65 12.73 7.72
C GLU A 155 8.91 12.63 6.86
N THR A 156 9.60 11.47 6.84
CA THR A 156 10.77 11.28 5.98
C THR A 156 10.41 11.39 4.51
N HIS A 157 9.32 10.74 4.09
CA HIS A 157 8.88 10.78 2.70
C HIS A 157 8.31 12.16 2.32
N GLU A 158 7.69 12.89 3.24
CA GLU A 158 7.27 14.29 2.99
C GLU A 158 8.47 15.23 2.76
N LYS A 159 9.58 15.02 3.48
CA LYS A 159 10.82 15.78 3.27
C LYS A 159 11.47 15.42 1.93
N GLU A 160 11.51 14.14 1.59
CA GLU A 160 11.99 13.65 0.29
C GLU A 160 11.13 14.21 -0.85
N LEU A 161 9.81 14.25 -0.69
CA LEU A 161 8.88 14.82 -1.67
C LEU A 161 9.22 16.28 -1.96
N LYS A 162 9.35 17.10 -0.92
CA LYS A 162 9.73 18.52 -1.05
C LYS A 162 11.09 18.70 -1.72
N ARG A 163 12.05 17.82 -1.44
CA ARG A 163 13.37 17.85 -2.09
C ARG A 163 13.24 17.52 -3.57
N VAL A 164 12.52 16.46 -3.92
CA VAL A 164 12.32 16.02 -5.32
C VAL A 164 11.54 17.06 -6.11
N GLU A 165 10.56 17.72 -5.51
CA GLU A 165 9.83 18.82 -6.16
C GLU A 165 10.75 20.00 -6.49
N LYS A 166 11.63 20.38 -5.57
CA LYS A 166 12.55 21.51 -5.73
C LYS A 166 13.75 21.21 -6.63
N PHE A 167 14.39 20.07 -6.43
CA PHE A 167 15.69 19.75 -7.04
C PHE A 167 15.63 18.60 -8.05
N GLY A 168 14.53 17.85 -8.10
CA GLY A 168 14.40 16.64 -8.92
C GLY A 168 14.90 15.38 -8.22
N LEU A 169 14.90 14.27 -8.97
CA LEU A 169 15.33 12.96 -8.49
C LEU A 169 16.86 12.80 -8.59
N GLU A 170 17.50 12.38 -7.50
CA GLU A 170 18.93 12.11 -7.45
C GLU A 170 19.24 10.62 -7.72
N LEU A 171 20.07 10.31 -8.73
CA LEU A 171 20.35 8.93 -9.15
C LEU A 171 21.10 8.06 -8.11
N SER A 172 21.73 8.68 -7.12
CA SER A 172 22.40 8.02 -6.00
C SER A 172 21.46 7.69 -4.85
N SER A 173 20.26 8.29 -4.82
CA SER A 173 19.27 8.14 -3.76
C SER A 173 18.65 6.75 -3.76
N ASP A 174 18.24 6.28 -2.59
CA ASP A 174 17.49 5.04 -2.43
C ASP A 174 16.17 5.06 -3.21
N LEU A 175 15.55 6.24 -3.33
CA LEU A 175 14.34 6.43 -4.14
C LEU A 175 14.59 6.13 -5.63
N ALA A 176 15.74 6.54 -6.17
CA ALA A 176 16.09 6.26 -7.56
C ALA A 176 16.43 4.78 -7.77
N ARG A 177 16.99 4.12 -6.76
CA ARG A 177 17.26 2.66 -6.80
C ARG A 177 15.98 1.85 -6.81
N GLU A 178 15.01 2.24 -6.00
CA GLU A 178 13.69 1.61 -5.94
C GLU A 178 12.94 1.71 -7.28
N LEU A 179 13.08 2.84 -7.98
CA LEU A 179 12.51 3.05 -9.32
C LEU A 179 13.34 2.43 -10.45
N GLY A 180 14.47 1.79 -10.14
CA GLY A 180 15.36 1.19 -11.14
C GLY A 180 16.19 2.19 -11.97
N PHE A 181 16.22 3.47 -11.58
CA PHE A 181 17.05 4.49 -12.22
C PHE A 181 18.47 4.56 -11.64
N GLY A 182 18.65 4.14 -10.39
CA GLY A 182 19.93 4.17 -9.68
C GLY A 182 20.76 2.90 -9.88
N LYS A 183 22.09 3.02 -9.69
CA LYS A 183 22.97 1.85 -9.61
C LYS A 183 22.67 1.07 -8.32
N PRO A 184 22.58 -0.27 -8.38
CA PRO A 184 22.38 -1.08 -7.18
C PRO A 184 23.57 -0.88 -6.24
N LEU A 185 23.32 -0.89 -4.93
CA LEU A 185 24.40 -0.90 -3.94
C LEU A 185 25.25 -2.16 -4.16
N PRO A 186 26.59 -2.06 -3.99
CA PRO A 186 27.43 -3.25 -3.98
C PRO A 186 26.90 -4.18 -2.89
N SER A 187 26.34 -5.32 -3.29
CA SER A 187 25.93 -6.36 -2.36
C SER A 187 27.14 -6.68 -1.50
N ALA A 188 27.00 -6.52 -0.17
CA ALA A 188 28.03 -6.91 0.79
C ALA A 188 28.14 -8.44 0.80
N GLY A 189 28.72 -8.97 -0.27
CA GLY A 189 28.92 -10.38 -0.54
C GLY A 189 29.87 -10.93 0.50
N LYS A 190 29.29 -11.65 1.48
CA LYS A 190 29.94 -12.53 2.43
C LYS A 190 30.73 -13.60 1.68
N ASN A 191 31.95 -13.28 1.25
CA ASN A 191 32.97 -14.25 0.84
C ASN A 191 34.22 -14.15 1.73
N PHE A 192 34.06 -13.77 3.00
CA PHE A 192 35.06 -13.98 4.03
C PHE A 192 35.12 -15.48 4.39
N LYS A 193 35.58 -16.32 3.45
CA LYS A 193 36.05 -17.67 3.77
C LYS A 193 37.27 -17.51 4.67
N ARG A 194 37.04 -17.45 5.99
CA ARG A 194 38.07 -17.61 7.02
C ARG A 194 38.67 -19.00 6.80
N LYS A 195 39.78 -19.05 6.07
CA LYS A 195 40.68 -20.20 6.09
C LYS A 195 41.27 -20.26 7.50
N PHE A 196 40.70 -21.08 8.35
CA PHE A 196 41.40 -21.53 9.55
C PHE A 196 42.45 -22.53 9.06
N ASN A 197 43.73 -22.13 9.10
CA ASN A 197 44.83 -23.07 8.99
C ASN A 197 44.83 -23.93 10.25
N ASN A 198 44.88 -25.24 10.04
CA ASN A 198 45.00 -26.28 11.06
C ASN A 198 46.47 -26.68 11.21
#